data_AF-A0A7X6CUM4-F1
#
_entry.id   AF-A0A7X6CUM4-F1
#
_cell.length_a   1.000
_cell.length_b   1.000
_cell.length_c   1.000
_cell.angle_alpha   90.00
_cell.angle_beta   90.00
_cell.angle_gamma   90.00
#
_symmetry.space_group_name_H-M   'P 1'
#
loop_
_entity.id
_entity.type
_entity.pdbx_description
1 polymer ?
#
loop_
_entity_poly.entity_id
_entity_poly.type
_entity_poly.pdbx_seq_one_letter_code
_entity_poly.pdbx_strand_id
1 'polypeptide(L)'
;MNSYQLTLEPPAASDYIQLREQCGMGYKTLGHSQQALQGSLLTVSVYDADSLIAFGRIVGDGAITFMVSDVMTAPAYRRQGLADRILTVMDRYFEHHASQDSFIGLIANKPADQLYARHHFTYLGPNRCGMLRL
;
A
#
# COMPACT_ATOMS: atom_id res chain seq x y z
N MET A 1 17.47 13.47 -12.59
CA MET A 1 16.37 12.53 -12.26
C MET A 1 16.89 11.65 -11.14
N ASN A 2 16.34 11.72 -9.94
CA ASN A 2 16.70 10.76 -8.89
C ASN A 2 16.15 9.39 -9.31
N SER A 3 17.02 8.42 -9.56
CA SER A 3 16.61 7.08 -9.96
C SER A 3 16.30 6.25 -8.72
N TYR A 4 15.08 6.35 -8.22
CA TYR A 4 14.60 5.47 -7.15
C TYR A 4 14.40 4.05 -7.68
N GLN A 5 14.92 3.07 -6.94
CA GLN A 5 14.74 1.66 -7.26
C GLN A 5 13.37 1.19 -6.77
N LEU A 6 12.60 0.56 -7.65
CA LEU A 6 11.35 -0.10 -7.29
C LEU A 6 11.56 -1.62 -7.36
N THR A 7 11.14 -2.33 -6.33
CA THR A 7 11.15 -3.79 -6.26
C THR A 7 9.82 -4.30 -5.73
N LEU A 8 9.49 -5.55 -6.07
CA LEU A 8 8.31 -6.24 -5.53
C LEU A 8 8.65 -7.06 -4.28
N GLU A 9 9.92 -7.15 -3.93
CA GLU A 9 10.38 -7.85 -2.73
C GLU A 9 9.94 -7.11 -1.46
N PRO A 10 9.57 -7.86 -0.40
CA PRO A 10 9.27 -7.25 0.89
C PRO A 10 10.53 -6.58 1.46
N PRO A 11 10.40 -5.41 2.09
CA PRO A 11 11.53 -4.76 2.76
C PRO A 11 11.90 -5.52 4.03
N ALA A 12 13.04 -5.17 4.63
CA ALA A 12 13.28 -5.58 6.01
C ALA A 12 12.16 -5.04 6.92
N ALA A 13 11.70 -5.86 7.87
CA ALA A 13 10.61 -5.46 8.75
C ALA A 13 10.96 -4.23 9.60
N SER A 14 12.24 -4.03 9.92
CA SER A 14 12.75 -2.81 10.57
C SER A 14 12.47 -1.56 9.73
N ASP A 15 12.73 -1.61 8.43
CA ASP A 15 12.63 -0.46 7.53
C ASP A 15 11.16 -0.12 7.29
N TYR A 16 10.32 -1.15 7.16
CA TYR A 16 8.87 -1.00 7.14
C TYR A 16 8.35 -0.29 8.40
N ILE A 17 8.77 -0.73 9.59
CA ILE A 17 8.36 -0.10 10.86
C ILE A 17 8.83 1.36 10.90
N GLN A 18 10.09 1.61 10.56
CA GLN A 18 10.65 2.96 10.55
C GLN A 18 9.89 3.88 9.60
N LEU A 19 9.57 3.42 8.38
CA LEU A 19 8.81 4.21 7.41
C LEU A 19 7.38 4.47 7.88
N ARG A 20 6.71 3.50 8.52
CA ARG A 20 5.38 3.70 9.12
C ARG A 20 5.41 4.82 10.15
N GLU A 21 6.40 4.80 11.04
CA GLU A 21 6.53 5.81 12.10
C GLU A 21 6.80 7.20 11.50
N GLN A 22 7.71 7.32 10.53
CA GLN A 22 7.96 8.56 9.80
C GLN A 22 6.70 9.11 9.11
N CYS A 23 5.80 8.22 8.70
CA CYS A 23 4.54 8.57 8.04
C CYS A 23 3.37 8.78 9.02
N GLY A 24 3.59 8.65 10.34
CA GLY A 24 2.54 8.80 11.35
C GLY A 24 1.52 7.67 11.36
N MET A 25 1.85 6.50 10.83
CA MET A 25 0.97 5.33 10.71
C MET A 25 1.04 4.38 11.92
N GLY A 26 1.76 4.79 12.96
CA GLY A 26 1.92 4.06 14.21
C GLY A 26 2.89 2.88 14.14
N TYR A 27 3.47 2.57 15.30
CA TYR A 27 4.40 1.47 15.50
C TYR A 27 3.70 0.09 15.36
N LYS A 28 4.46 -0.90 14.88
CA LYS A 28 4.10 -2.32 14.90
C LYS A 28 5.31 -3.12 15.39
N THR A 29 5.07 -4.21 16.11
CA THR A 29 6.16 -5.06 16.60
C THR A 29 6.90 -5.71 15.43
N LEU A 30 8.18 -6.03 15.62
CA LEU A 30 9.01 -6.66 14.59
C LEU A 30 8.41 -7.98 14.09
N GLY A 31 8.04 -8.88 14.99
CA GLY A 31 7.48 -10.18 14.64
C GLY A 31 6.17 -10.09 13.84
N HIS A 32 5.23 -9.22 14.25
CA HIS A 32 4.00 -9.02 13.49
C HIS A 32 4.26 -8.36 12.14
N SER A 33 5.23 -7.47 12.05
CA SER A 33 5.60 -6.83 10.78
C SER A 33 6.20 -7.84 9.81
N GLN A 34 7.08 -8.73 10.28
CA GLN A 34 7.62 -9.84 9.47
C GLN A 34 6.50 -10.74 8.94
N GLN A 35 5.60 -11.18 9.81
CA GLN A 35 4.46 -12.00 9.42
C GLN A 35 3.55 -11.28 8.42
N ALA A 36 3.28 -9.99 8.63
CA ALA A 36 2.44 -9.19 7.75
C ALA A 36 3.05 -9.02 6.36
N LEU A 37 4.37 -8.81 6.26
CA LEU A 37 5.08 -8.71 4.99
C LEU A 37 5.08 -10.05 4.25
N GLN A 38 5.35 -11.16 4.94
CA GLN A 38 5.32 -12.51 4.36
C GLN A 38 3.91 -12.93 3.89
N GLY A 39 2.87 -12.52 4.61
CA GLY A 39 1.48 -12.81 4.27
C GLY A 39 0.85 -11.86 3.25
N SER A 40 1.62 -10.94 2.67
CA SER A 40 1.11 -10.03 1.64
C SER A 40 1.09 -10.73 0.28
N LEU A 41 0.03 -10.51 -0.50
CA LEU A 41 -0.08 -11.01 -1.87
C LEU A 41 0.89 -10.29 -2.81
N LEU A 42 1.10 -8.99 -2.55
CA LEU A 42 2.06 -8.16 -3.26
C LEU A 42 2.65 -7.15 -2.27
N THR A 43 3.95 -6.93 -2.37
CA THR A 43 4.62 -5.74 -1.81
C THR A 43 5.20 -4.91 -2.94
N VAL A 44 5.22 -3.60 -2.77
CA VAL A 44 5.91 -2.67 -3.66
C VAL A 44 6.78 -1.77 -2.81
N SER A 45 8.08 -1.96 -2.91
CA SER A 45 9.09 -1.26 -2.11
C SER A 45 9.86 -0.30 -3.01
N VAL A 46 9.99 0.95 -2.59
CA VAL A 46 10.74 1.98 -3.32
C VAL A 46 11.89 2.47 -2.46
N TYR A 47 13.09 2.40 -3.00
CA TYR A 47 14.33 2.74 -2.33
C TYR A 47 15.04 3.93 -2.97
N ASP A 48 15.63 4.77 -2.12
CA ASP A 48 16.72 5.68 -2.49
C ASP A 48 18.01 5.15 -1.85
N ALA A 49 18.92 4.64 -2.69
CA ALA A 49 20.01 3.77 -2.27
C ALA A 49 19.48 2.63 -1.37
N ASP A 50 19.93 2.55 -0.12
CA ASP A 50 19.54 1.50 0.83
C ASP A 50 18.33 1.89 1.71
N SER A 51 17.79 3.09 1.54
CA SER A 51 16.68 3.59 2.39
C SER A 51 15.33 3.32 1.76
N LEU A 52 14.44 2.63 2.48
CA LEU A 52 13.03 2.48 2.08
C LEU A 52 12.30 3.83 2.21
N ILE A 53 11.94 4.43 1.09
CA ILE A 53 11.34 5.78 1.03
C ILE A 53 9.84 5.77 0.70
N ALA A 54 9.33 4.71 0.06
CA ALA A 54 7.92 4.51 -0.14
C ALA A 54 7.59 3.01 -0.17
N PHE A 55 6.38 2.67 0.22
CA PHE A 55 5.92 1.30 0.33
C PHE A 55 4.42 1.22 0.08
N GLY A 56 3.95 0.08 -0.39
CA GLY A 56 2.55 -0.30 -0.38
C GLY A 56 2.40 -1.82 -0.51
N ARG A 57 1.26 -2.36 -0.10
CA ARG A 57 0.99 -3.79 -0.23
C ARG A 57 -0.46 -4.09 -0.58
N ILE A 58 -0.67 -5.28 -1.12
CA ILE A 58 -1.98 -5.91 -1.30
C ILE A 58 -2.05 -7.11 -0.36
N VAL A 59 -3.16 -7.24 0.36
CA VAL A 59 -3.51 -8.42 1.16
C VAL A 59 -4.85 -8.97 0.70
N GLY A 60 -5.16 -10.22 0.99
CA GLY A 60 -6.40 -10.83 0.55
C GLY A 60 -6.34 -12.34 0.46
N ASP A 61 -7.32 -12.92 -0.20
CA ASP A 61 -7.39 -14.36 -0.50
C ASP A 61 -6.83 -14.71 -1.88
N GLY A 62 -6.51 -13.71 -2.71
CA GLY A 62 -5.96 -13.91 -4.06
C GLY A 62 -7.02 -14.16 -5.14
N ALA A 63 -8.31 -14.04 -4.83
CA ALA A 63 -9.39 -14.28 -5.78
C ALA A 63 -10.62 -13.38 -5.57
N ILE A 64 -11.23 -13.42 -4.38
CA ILE A 64 -12.51 -12.76 -4.10
C ILE A 64 -12.29 -11.43 -3.40
N THR A 65 -11.40 -11.36 -2.41
CA THR A 65 -11.23 -10.18 -1.57
C THR A 65 -9.78 -9.71 -1.58
N PHE A 66 -9.59 -8.45 -1.97
CA PHE A 66 -8.31 -7.76 -1.93
C PHE A 66 -8.43 -6.45 -1.14
N MET A 67 -7.39 -6.13 -0.39
CA MET A 67 -7.27 -4.84 0.29
C MET A 67 -5.93 -4.20 -0.05
N VAL A 68 -5.97 -2.98 -0.58
CA VAL A 68 -4.79 -2.12 -0.67
C VAL A 68 -4.51 -1.57 0.72
N SER A 69 -3.29 -1.77 1.20
CA SER A 69 -2.88 -1.40 2.55
C SER A 69 -1.49 -0.78 2.56
N ASP A 70 -1.26 0.06 3.57
CA ASP A 70 0.06 0.61 3.91
C ASP A 70 0.76 1.35 2.76
N VAL A 71 -0.01 2.01 1.90
CA VAL A 71 0.54 2.92 0.89
C VAL A 71 1.06 4.18 1.59
N MET A 72 2.38 4.33 1.59
CA MET A 72 3.06 5.39 2.34
C MET A 72 4.30 5.90 1.59
N THR A 73 4.63 7.17 1.83
CA THR A 73 5.81 7.82 1.28
C THR A 73 6.39 8.75 2.33
N ALA A 74 7.68 8.55 2.62
CA ALA A 74 8.44 9.34 3.58
C ALA A 74 8.25 10.85 3.30
N PRO A 75 8.06 11.70 4.33
CA PRO A 75 7.71 13.11 4.14
C PRO A 75 8.60 13.89 3.16
N ALA A 76 9.92 13.64 3.19
CA ALA A 76 10.90 14.28 2.31
C ALA A 76 10.74 13.88 0.83
N TYR A 77 10.09 12.75 0.54
CA TYR A 77 9.94 12.17 -0.79
C TYR A 77 8.52 12.33 -1.37
N ARG A 78 7.63 13.07 -0.66
CA ARG A 78 6.26 13.34 -1.11
C ARG A 78 6.23 14.30 -2.29
N ARG A 79 5.11 14.29 -3.04
CA ARG A 79 4.87 15.10 -4.25
C ARG A 79 5.83 14.80 -5.41
N GLN A 80 6.46 13.62 -5.39
CA GLN A 80 7.34 13.12 -6.45
C GLN A 80 6.72 11.93 -7.23
N GLY A 81 5.42 11.67 -7.03
CA GLY A 81 4.69 10.60 -7.75
C GLY A 81 5.00 9.17 -7.28
N LEU A 82 5.65 8.96 -6.13
CA LEU A 82 6.02 7.60 -5.69
C LEU A 82 4.81 6.74 -5.33
N ALA A 83 3.84 7.28 -4.59
CA ALA A 83 2.61 6.56 -4.28
C ALA A 83 1.77 6.23 -5.53
N ASP A 84 1.78 7.12 -6.53
CA ASP A 84 1.14 6.91 -7.84
C ASP A 84 1.80 5.76 -8.63
N ARG A 85 3.14 5.71 -8.62
CA ARG A 85 3.91 4.59 -9.19
C ARG A 85 3.60 3.27 -8.48
N ILE A 86 3.49 3.28 -7.15
CA ILE A 86 3.12 2.10 -6.35
C ILE A 86 1.73 1.60 -6.77
N LEU A 87 0.74 2.49 -6.83
CA LEU A 87 -0.62 2.12 -7.23
C LEU A 87 -0.70 1.65 -8.68
N THR A 88 0.09 2.22 -9.59
CA THR A 88 0.19 1.73 -10.98
C THR A 88 0.66 0.27 -11.05
N VAL A 89 1.57 -0.14 -10.16
CA VAL A 89 2.00 -1.54 -10.06
C VAL A 89 0.88 -2.42 -9.50
N MET A 90 0.11 -1.91 -8.53
CA MET A 90 -1.04 -2.62 -7.96
C MET A 90 -2.17 -2.80 -8.98
N ASP A 91 -2.45 -1.80 -9.81
CA ASP A 91 -3.45 -1.90 -10.89
C ASP A 91 -3.12 -3.07 -11.82
N ARG A 92 -1.86 -3.17 -12.25
CA ARG A 92 -1.38 -4.32 -13.06
C ARG A 92 -1.53 -5.64 -12.33
N TYR A 93 -1.32 -5.67 -11.03
CA TYR A 93 -1.54 -6.89 -10.25
C TYR A 93 -3.03 -7.31 -10.31
N PHE A 94 -3.95 -6.36 -10.15
CA PHE A 94 -5.39 -6.64 -10.23
C PHE A 94 -5.82 -7.08 -11.63
N GLU A 95 -5.27 -6.51 -12.70
CA GLU A 95 -5.54 -6.95 -14.08
C GLU A 95 -5.26 -8.45 -14.31
N HIS A 96 -4.32 -9.04 -13.57
CA HIS A 96 -3.91 -10.43 -13.74
C HIS A 96 -4.55 -11.39 -12.72
N HIS A 97 -4.98 -10.89 -11.57
CA HIS A 97 -5.39 -11.74 -10.43
C HIS A 97 -6.82 -11.51 -9.96
N ALA A 98 -7.45 -10.38 -10.33
CA ALA A 98 -8.82 -10.08 -9.97
C ALA A 98 -9.76 -10.32 -11.15
N SER A 99 -10.99 -10.69 -10.83
CA SER A 99 -12.12 -10.84 -11.75
C SER A 99 -13.17 -9.78 -11.47
N GLN A 100 -14.21 -9.70 -12.32
CA GLN A 100 -15.26 -8.68 -12.19
C GLN A 100 -16.07 -8.78 -10.88
N ASP A 101 -16.09 -9.95 -10.26
CA ASP A 101 -16.74 -10.24 -8.98
C ASP A 101 -15.81 -10.08 -7.77
N SER A 102 -14.52 -9.79 -7.98
CA SER A 102 -13.59 -9.48 -6.89
C SER A 102 -13.96 -8.17 -6.21
N PHE A 103 -13.90 -8.16 -4.88
CA PHE A 103 -13.95 -6.96 -4.07
C PHE A 103 -12.54 -6.43 -3.80
N ILE A 104 -12.23 -5.25 -4.33
CA ILE A 104 -10.98 -4.54 -4.07
C ILE A 104 -11.28 -3.29 -3.25
N GLY A 105 -10.77 -3.25 -2.02
CA GLY A 105 -11.06 -2.17 -1.07
C GLY A 105 -9.82 -1.52 -0.48
N LEU A 106 -10.01 -0.35 0.14
CA LEU A 106 -9.02 0.32 0.98
C LEU A 106 -9.71 1.25 1.98
N ILE A 107 -8.96 1.66 3.00
CA ILE A 107 -9.35 2.74 3.91
C ILE A 107 -8.38 3.90 3.71
N ALA A 108 -8.89 5.04 3.23
CA ALA A 108 -8.09 6.22 2.94
C ALA A 108 -8.22 7.28 4.04
N ASN A 109 -7.09 7.76 4.56
CA ASN A 109 -7.05 9.01 5.29
C ASN A 109 -7.16 10.18 4.31
N LYS A 110 -8.06 11.13 4.55
CA LYS A 110 -8.13 12.33 3.70
C LYS A 110 -6.87 13.20 3.88
N PRO A 111 -6.32 13.80 2.80
CA PRO A 111 -6.82 13.85 1.43
C PRO A 111 -6.26 12.76 0.48
N ALA A 112 -5.72 11.65 0.99
CA ALA A 112 -5.13 10.60 0.13
C ALA A 112 -6.17 9.89 -0.76
N ASP A 113 -7.46 9.99 -0.44
CA ASP A 113 -8.58 9.55 -1.27
C ASP A 113 -8.53 10.10 -2.71
N GLN A 114 -8.01 11.31 -2.89
CA GLN A 114 -7.86 11.92 -4.22
C GLN A 114 -6.86 11.17 -5.11
N LEU A 115 -5.81 10.60 -4.52
CA LEU A 115 -4.87 9.77 -5.28
C LEU A 115 -5.56 8.47 -5.69
N TYR A 116 -6.23 7.80 -4.77
CA TYR A 116 -6.90 6.53 -5.07
C TYR A 116 -8.01 6.68 -6.12
N ALA A 117 -8.70 7.82 -6.17
CA ALA A 117 -9.69 8.11 -7.22
C ALA A 117 -9.10 8.10 -8.64
N ARG A 118 -7.80 8.38 -8.79
CA ARG A 118 -7.08 8.28 -10.08
C ARG A 118 -6.77 6.83 -10.48
N HIS A 119 -6.85 5.90 -9.53
CA HIS A 119 -6.64 4.46 -9.70
C HIS A 119 -7.97 3.70 -9.56
N HIS A 120 -9.04 4.25 -10.14
CA HIS A 120 -10.37 3.63 -10.25
C HIS A 120 -11.07 3.29 -8.91
N PHE A 121 -10.55 3.74 -7.78
CA PHE A 121 -11.28 3.64 -6.51
C PHE A 121 -12.39 4.69 -6.46
N THR A 122 -13.54 4.28 -5.96
CA THR A 122 -14.68 5.16 -5.69
C THR A 122 -15.14 5.00 -4.25
N TYR A 123 -15.87 5.99 -3.74
CA TYR A 123 -16.54 5.86 -2.47
C TYR A 123 -17.58 4.73 -2.52
N LEU A 124 -17.73 4.00 -1.41
CA LEU A 124 -18.83 3.05 -1.28
C LEU A 124 -20.18 3.78 -1.39
N GLY A 125 -21.19 3.10 -1.92
CA GLY A 125 -22.55 3.63 -2.00
C GLY A 125 -23.14 3.97 -0.63
N PRO A 126 -24.24 4.76 -0.58
CA PRO A 126 -24.75 5.37 0.65
C PRO A 126 -25.15 4.38 1.75
N ASN A 127 -25.42 3.12 1.40
CA ASN A 127 -25.85 2.07 2.34
C ASN A 127 -24.70 1.17 2.83
N ARG A 128 -23.44 1.55 2.57
CA ARG A 128 -22.25 0.77 2.93
C ARG A 128 -21.26 1.66 3.67
N CYS A 129 -20.69 1.17 4.76
CA CYS A 129 -19.67 1.87 5.52
C CYS A 129 -18.51 0.92 5.88
N GLY A 130 -17.32 1.50 6.06
CA GLY A 130 -16.21 0.81 6.71
C GLY A 130 -16.41 0.82 8.22
N MET A 131 -16.13 -0.29 8.88
CA MET A 131 -16.29 -0.45 10.33
C MET A 131 -14.99 -1.00 10.93
N LEU A 132 -14.59 -0.48 12.08
CA LEU A 132 -13.39 -0.90 12.81
C LEU A 132 -13.81 -1.69 14.06
N ARG A 133 -13.18 -2.84 14.29
CA ARG A 133 -13.24 -3.55 15.57
C ARG A 133 -12.11 -3.04 16.46
N LEU A 134 -12.45 -2.61 17.67
CA LEU A 134 -11.51 -2.11 18.69
C LEU A 134 -11.10 -3.23 19.65
#